data_AF-A0A8I1XSF3-F1
#
_entry.id   AF-A0A8I1XSF3-F1
#
_cell.length_a   1.000
_cell.length_b   1.000
_cell.length_c   1.000
_cell.angle_alpha   90.00
_cell.angle_beta   90.00
_cell.angle_gamma   90.00
#
_symmetry.space_group_name_H-M   'P 1'
#
loop_
_entity.id
_entity.type
_entity.pdbx_description
1 polymer ?
#
loop_
_entity_poly.entity_id
_entity_poly.type
_entity_poly.pdbx_seq_one_letter_code
_entity_poly.pdbx_strand_id
1 'polypeptide(L)' 'MKTLGEKIKSIRKLNKLNQTGFSSTIGISQGTLSELEKDKYKPSLETVIALN' A
#
# COMPACT_ATOMS: atom_id res chain seq x y z
N MET A 1 -3.53 -9.89 15.03
CA MET A 1 -4.43 -9.04 14.21
C MET A 1 -3.56 -8.37 13.17
N LYS A 2 -3.91 -8.41 11.87
CA LYS A 2 -3.06 -7.78 10.84
C LYS A 2 -3.17 -6.26 10.89
N THR A 3 -2.03 -5.55 10.83
CA THR A 3 -2.00 -4.09 10.70
C THR A 3 -2.52 -3.65 9.32
N LEU A 4 -2.69 -2.34 9.13
CA LEU A 4 -3.07 -1.80 7.83
C LEU A 4 -1.95 -2.01 6.81
N GLY A 5 -0.69 -1.76 7.18
CA GLY A 5 0.47 -2.01 6.32
C GLY A 5 0.58 -3.48 5.89
N GLU A 6 0.33 -4.41 6.81
CA GLU A 6 0.31 -5.84 6.49
C GLU A 6 -0.82 -6.23 5.53
N LYS A 7 -2.00 -5.59 5.63
CA LYS A 7 -3.12 -5.80 4.70
C LYS A 7 -2.78 -5.26 3.30
N ILE A 8 -2.26 -4.04 3.21
CA ILE A 8 -1.81 -3.42 1.95
C ILE A 8 -0.79 -4.31 1.26
N LYS A 9 0.23 -4.76 2.00
CA LYS A 9 1.26 -5.67 1.50
C LYS A 9 0.68 -7.00 1.03
N SER A 10 -0.30 -7.53 1.75
CA SER A 10 -1.00 -8.77 1.37
C SER A 10 -1.74 -8.59 0.04
N ILE A 11 -2.51 -7.52 -0.13
CA ILE A 11 -3.24 -7.21 -1.37
C ILE A 11 -2.28 -7.10 -2.56
N ARG A 12 -1.18 -6.36 -2.40
CA ARG A 12 -0.17 -6.24 -3.45
C ARG A 12 0.40 -7.59 -3.88
N LYS A 13 0.74 -8.43 -2.90
CA LYS A 13 1.33 -9.75 -3.15
C LYS A 13 0.34 -10.72 -3.78
N LEU A 14 -0.94 -10.67 -3.40
CA LEU A 14 -2.01 -11.44 -4.03
C LEU A 14 -2.15 -11.09 -5.53
N ASN A 15 -1.96 -9.82 -5.88
CA ASN A 15 -1.94 -9.34 -7.25
C ASN A 15 -0.59 -9.56 -7.98
N LYS A 16 0.38 -10.21 -7.34
CA LYS A 16 1.73 -10.49 -7.89
C LYS A 16 2.49 -9.22 -8.33
N LEU A 17 2.20 -8.07 -7.72
CA LEU A 17 2.85 -6.80 -8.04
C LEU A 17 4.08 -6.55 -7.17
N ASN A 18 5.11 -5.95 -7.75
CA ASN A 18 6.17 -5.30 -6.98
C ASN A 18 5.68 -3.94 -6.45
N GLN A 19 6.45 -3.30 -5.57
CA GLN A 19 6.01 -2.04 -4.96
C GLN A 19 5.85 -0.92 -6.00
N THR A 20 6.74 -0.84 -6.98
CA THR A 20 6.66 0.16 -8.07
C THR A 20 5.37 0.03 -8.88
N GLY A 21 5.00 -1.20 -9.28
CA GLY A 21 3.79 -1.44 -10.07
C GLY A 21 2.52 -1.11 -9.28
N PHE A 22 2.45 -1.56 -8.02
CA PHE A 22 1.29 -1.31 -7.18
C PHE A 22 1.14 0.16 -6.79
N SER A 23 2.24 0.85 -6.49
CA SER A 23 2.19 2.28 -6.15
C SER A 23 1.68 3.10 -7.33
N SER A 24 2.08 2.73 -8.57
CA SER A 24 1.54 3.34 -9.78
C SER A 24 0.04 3.07 -9.96
N THR A 25 -0.45 1.87 -9.62
CA THR A 25 -1.89 1.54 -9.68
C THR A 25 -2.73 2.41 -8.74
N ILE A 26 -2.25 2.67 -7.53
CA ILE A 26 -3.00 3.43 -6.50
C ILE A 26 -2.63 4.92 -6.45
N GLY A 27 -1.82 5.40 -7.41
CA GLY A 27 -1.51 6.83 -7.57
C GLY A 27 -0.59 7.42 -6.50
N ILE A 28 0.30 6.62 -5.90
CA ILE A 28 1.28 7.09 -4.89
C ILE A 28 2.72 6.78 -5.30
N SER A 29 3.70 7.38 -4.61
CA SER A 29 5.11 7.03 -4.83
C SER A 29 5.46 5.64 -4.26
N GLN A 30 6.45 4.98 -4.84
CA GLN A 30 6.94 3.69 -4.30
C GLN A 30 7.51 3.83 -2.88
N GLY A 31 8.17 4.96 -2.57
CA GLY A 31 8.63 5.28 -1.22
C GLY A 31 7.47 5.35 -0.24
N THR A 32 6.39 6.02 -0.65
CA THR A 32 5.17 6.14 0.17
C THR A 32 4.57 4.78 0.47
N LEU A 33 4.43 3.93 -0.55
CA LEU A 33 3.96 2.55 -0.36
C LEU A 33 4.87 1.75 0.58
N SER A 34 6.20 1.89 0.46
CA SER A 34 7.16 1.18 1.30
C SER A 34 7.01 1.51 2.79
N GLU A 35 6.75 2.77 3.10
CA GLU A 35 6.54 3.23 4.47
C GLU A 35 5.16 2.83 5.01
N LEU A 36 4.12 2.86 4.17
CA LEU A 36 2.79 2.33 4.51
C LEU A 36 2.85 0.83 4.84
N GLU A 37 3.54 0.03 4.03
CA GLU A 37 3.72 -1.41 4.28
C GLU A 37 4.57 -1.73 5.53
N LYS A 38 5.25 -0.72 6.09
CA LYS A 38 6.03 -0.80 7.34
C LYS A 38 5.31 -0.17 8.53
N ASP A 39 4.05 0.23 8.35
CA ASP A 39 3.25 0.93 9.36
C ASP A 39 3.94 2.21 9.90
N LYS A 40 4.79 2.86 9.09
CA LYS A 40 5.57 4.04 9.52
C LYS A 40 4.72 5.29 9.69
N TYR A 41 3.57 5.37 9.02
CA TYR A 41 2.58 6.43 9.20
C TYR A 41 1.19 5.97 8.77
N LYS A 42 0.19 6.72 9.22
CA LYS A 42 -1.18 6.55 8.75
C LYS A 42 -1.32 7.06 7.32
N PRO A 43 -1.88 6.25 6.39
CA PRO A 43 -2.24 6.74 5.07
C PRO A 43 -3.30 7.83 5.14
N SER A 44 -3.34 8.67 4.10
CA SER A 44 -4.45 9.61 3.92
C SER A 44 -5.75 8.86 3.56
N LEU A 45 -6.89 9.54 3.69
CA LEU A 45 -8.18 8.97 3.31
C LEU A 45 -8.19 8.60 1.81
N GLU A 46 -7.61 9.45 0.96
CA GLU A 46 -7.50 9.23 -0.48
C GLU A 46 -6.73 7.94 -0.79
N THR A 47 -5.64 7.69 -0.06
CA THR A 47 -4.84 6.47 -0.23
C THR A 47 -5.63 5.22 0.15
N VAL A 48 -6.48 5.30 1.19
CA VAL A 48 -7.34 4.19 1.60
C VAL A 48 -8.44 3.93 0.58
N ILE A 49 -9.04 4.98 0.01
CA ILE A 49 -10.07 4.87 -1.03
C ILE A 49 -9.53 4.19 -2.29
N ALA A 50 -8.27 4.46 -2.66
CA ALA A 50 -7.63 3.85 -3.83
C ALA A 50 -7.36 2.33 -3.69
N LEU A 51 -7.62 1.73 -2.52
CA LEU A 51 -7.47 0.29 -2.27
C LEU A 51 -8.76 -0.53 -2.49
N ASN A 52 -9.90 0.15 -2.75
CA ASN A 52 -11.18 -0.47 -3.12
C ASN A 52 -11.21 -0.84 -4.60
#